data_AF-A0A0B7GZG2-F1
#
_entry.id   AF-A0A0B7GZG2-F1
#
_cell.length_a   1.000
_cell.length_b   1.000
_cell.length_c   1.000
_cell.angle_alpha   90.00
_cell.angle_beta   90.00
_cell.angle_gamma   90.00
#
_symmetry.space_group_name_H-M   'P 1'
#
loop_
_entity.id
_entity.type
_entity.pdbx_description
1 polymer ?
#
loop_
_entity_poly.entity_id
_entity_poly.type
_entity_poly.pdbx_seq_one_letter_code
_entity_poly.pdbx_strand_id
1 'polypeptide(L)'
;MKVTGQYLARKVYSNNVHFVMLKIDDKKQADLLDTLFKRKAERDARAGHESLLNVSFNLQYREKSYKQLRTVFALVTAIFISMDGRLPTEEEKYALYLDLLDVYALKTPSKIKPDTLRTIHLSESNTFEAAHFINGLMLHLATECDLDLDLQSDVKNLLWEWELHRGGEEKDPLDYYDTECTQLISEADWRELHQYSEASGLHEAIHLHHIVTRGANAAAIDKAWNWCALTSDEHEQLHHYGEKAFLKKYPHLEGKFKRAHRMAGKL
;
A
#
# COMPACT_ATOMS: atom_id res chain seq x y z
N MET A 1 2.53 2.59 -31.53
CA MET A 1 3.85 2.87 -30.90
C MET A 1 3.58 3.56 -29.57
N LYS A 2 4.18 3.09 -28.47
CA LYS A 2 3.98 3.64 -27.12
C LYS A 2 5.05 4.72 -26.89
N VAL A 3 4.66 5.94 -26.60
CA VAL A 3 5.59 7.03 -26.25
C VAL A 3 5.63 7.13 -24.73
N THR A 4 6.82 7.00 -24.16
CA THR A 4 7.08 7.10 -22.72
C THR A 4 8.08 8.22 -22.47
N GLY A 5 7.71 9.18 -21.63
CA GLY A 5 8.52 10.34 -21.25
C GLY A 5 8.01 10.95 -19.95
N GLN A 6 8.81 11.82 -19.33
CA GLN A 6 8.39 12.62 -18.17
C GLN A 6 7.90 13.98 -18.68
N TYR A 7 6.73 14.42 -18.23
CA TYR A 7 6.10 15.67 -18.68
C TYR A 7 5.70 16.52 -17.48
N LEU A 8 5.98 17.82 -17.55
CA LEU A 8 5.51 18.78 -16.56
C LEU A 8 4.06 19.18 -16.90
N ALA A 9 3.10 18.65 -16.15
CA ALA A 9 1.69 19.00 -16.33
C ALA A 9 1.30 20.18 -15.41
N ARG A 10 0.72 21.24 -15.99
CA ARG A 10 0.11 22.35 -15.24
C ARG A 10 -1.40 22.32 -15.43
N LYS A 11 -2.14 22.36 -14.32
CA LYS A 11 -3.59 22.54 -14.35
C LYS A 11 -3.91 23.99 -14.67
N VAL A 12 -4.74 24.22 -15.69
CA VAL A 12 -5.19 25.55 -16.08
C VAL A 12 -6.71 25.57 -16.11
N TYR A 13 -7.28 26.64 -15.59
CA TYR A 13 -8.71 26.91 -15.60
C TYR A 13 -8.98 27.99 -16.62
N SER A 14 -9.86 27.70 -17.59
CA SER A 14 -10.33 28.67 -18.56
C SER A 14 -11.76 28.32 -18.95
N ASN A 15 -12.65 29.31 -19.05
CA ASN A 15 -14.02 29.16 -19.52
C ASN A 15 -14.80 28.00 -18.85
N ASN A 16 -14.70 27.84 -17.53
CA ASN A 16 -15.31 26.75 -16.76
C ASN A 16 -14.93 25.32 -17.20
N VAL A 17 -13.88 25.18 -18.01
CA VAL A 17 -13.34 23.89 -18.43
C VAL A 17 -11.96 23.68 -17.81
N HIS A 18 -11.70 22.44 -17.39
CA HIS A 18 -10.42 22.04 -16.82
C HIS A 18 -9.48 21.59 -17.93
N PHE A 19 -8.32 22.23 -18.03
CA PHE A 19 -7.26 21.82 -18.94
C PHE A 19 -6.05 21.30 -18.15
N VAL A 20 -5.43 20.25 -18.67
CA VAL A 20 -4.09 19.82 -18.27
C VAL A 20 -3.15 20.22 -19.40
N MET A 21 -2.39 21.29 -19.18
CA MET A 21 -1.38 21.73 -20.14
C MET A 21 -0.09 20.94 -19.91
N LEU A 22 0.40 20.30 -20.96
CA LEU A 22 1.69 19.64 -20.94
C LEU A 22 2.77 20.63 -21.35
N LYS A 23 3.73 20.86 -20.46
CA LYS A 23 4.96 21.54 -20.78
C LYS A 23 6.00 20.49 -21.13
N ILE A 24 6.30 20.42 -22.42
CA ILE A 24 7.33 19.54 -22.97
C ILE A 24 8.62 20.36 -22.99
N ASP A 25 9.61 19.90 -22.24
CA ASP A 25 10.93 20.52 -22.09
C ASP A 25 11.93 20.03 -23.15
N ASP A 26 11.71 18.83 -23.70
CA ASP A 26 12.47 18.28 -24.83
C ASP A 26 11.80 18.54 -26.19
N LYS A 27 12.45 19.35 -27.04
CA LYS A 27 11.99 19.71 -28.39
C LYS A 27 11.72 18.49 -29.28
N LYS A 28 12.48 17.40 -29.16
CA LYS A 28 12.25 16.17 -29.96
C LYS A 28 10.96 15.46 -29.55
N GLN A 29 10.59 15.51 -28.28
CA GLN A 29 9.34 14.93 -27.80
C GLN A 29 8.13 15.79 -28.20
N ALA A 30 8.31 17.11 -28.26
CA ALA A 30 7.29 18.05 -28.75
C ALA A 30 6.95 17.78 -30.22
N ASP A 31 7.96 17.71 -31.08
CA ASP A 31 7.78 17.44 -32.52
C ASP A 31 7.11 16.07 -32.76
N LEU A 32 7.45 15.07 -31.94
CA LEU A 32 6.85 13.73 -32.02
C LEU A 32 5.36 13.75 -31.61
N LEU A 33 5.03 14.44 -30.51
CA LEU A 33 3.64 14.57 -30.06
C LEU A 33 2.82 15.32 -31.10
N ASP A 34 3.28 16.46 -31.61
CA ASP A 34 2.59 17.23 -32.64
C ASP A 34 2.33 16.40 -33.91
N THR A 35 3.32 15.62 -34.34
CA THR A 35 3.17 14.72 -35.50
C THR A 35 2.10 13.64 -35.24
N LEU A 36 2.04 13.09 -34.03
CA LEU A 36 1.06 12.09 -33.63
C LEU A 36 -0.36 12.68 -33.55
N PHE A 37 -0.51 13.87 -32.96
CA PHE A 37 -1.78 14.59 -32.89
C PHE A 37 -2.31 14.89 -34.29
N LYS A 38 -1.46 15.45 -35.17
CA LYS A 38 -1.84 15.81 -36.54
C LYS A 38 -2.28 14.60 -37.36
N ARG A 39 -1.48 13.52 -37.36
CA ARG A 39 -1.78 12.31 -38.15
C ARG A 39 -3.06 11.61 -37.68
N LYS A 40 -3.33 11.60 -36.37
CA LYS A 40 -4.55 10.97 -35.84
C LYS A 40 -5.78 11.81 -36.13
N ALA A 41 -5.71 13.14 -35.97
CA ALA A 41 -6.79 14.05 -36.33
C ALA A 41 -7.15 13.95 -37.83
N GLU A 42 -6.14 13.91 -38.71
CA GLU A 42 -6.35 13.75 -40.15
C GLU A 42 -7.02 12.42 -40.51
N ARG A 43 -6.64 11.33 -39.82
CA ARG A 43 -7.22 9.99 -40.06
C ARG A 43 -8.66 9.89 -39.56
N ASP A 44 -8.93 10.41 -38.37
CA ASP A 44 -10.23 10.28 -37.72
C ASP A 44 -11.25 11.26 -38.38
N ALA A 45 -10.80 12.42 -38.89
CA ALA A 45 -11.60 13.32 -39.73
C ALA A 45 -12.02 12.69 -41.07
N ARG A 46 -11.15 11.88 -41.70
CA ARG A 46 -11.52 11.10 -42.91
C ARG A 46 -12.57 10.03 -42.63
N ALA A 47 -12.68 9.58 -41.38
CA ALA A 47 -13.65 8.58 -40.95
C ALA A 47 -14.95 9.18 -40.38
N GLY A 48 -15.08 10.51 -40.35
CA GLY A 48 -16.27 11.18 -39.81
C GLY A 48 -16.43 11.02 -38.28
N HIS A 49 -15.35 10.71 -37.57
CA HIS A 49 -15.37 10.52 -36.12
C HIS A 49 -14.63 11.63 -35.39
N GLU A 50 -15.09 11.98 -34.18
CA GLU A 50 -14.35 12.83 -33.27
C GLU A 50 -13.05 12.13 -32.82
N SER A 51 -11.94 12.86 -32.88
CA SER A 51 -10.63 12.34 -32.54
C SER A 51 -10.41 12.36 -31.02
N LEU A 52 -10.49 11.20 -30.38
CA LEU A 52 -10.11 11.05 -28.96
C LEU A 52 -8.70 10.44 -28.85
N LEU A 53 -7.80 11.12 -28.14
CA LEU A 53 -6.46 10.64 -27.78
C LEU A 53 -6.43 10.27 -26.30
N ASN A 54 -6.19 8.99 -26.02
CA ASN A 54 -5.93 8.54 -24.67
C ASN A 54 -4.47 8.82 -24.32
N VAL A 55 -4.24 9.84 -23.49
CA VAL A 55 -2.94 10.12 -22.89
C VAL A 55 -3.01 9.73 -21.42
N SER A 56 -2.12 8.85 -20.99
CA SER A 56 -2.01 8.40 -19.60
C SER A 56 -0.93 9.20 -18.89
N PHE A 57 -1.30 9.93 -17.84
CA PHE A 57 -0.34 10.63 -16.97
C PHE A 57 -0.15 9.85 -15.67
N ASN A 58 1.10 9.73 -15.23
CA ASN A 58 1.36 9.50 -13.81
C ASN A 58 1.20 10.86 -13.12
N LEU A 59 -0.03 11.18 -12.75
CA LEU A 59 -0.27 12.22 -11.76
C LEU A 59 0.43 11.76 -10.49
N GLN A 60 1.27 12.61 -9.89
CA GLN A 60 1.60 12.41 -8.47
C GLN A 60 0.26 12.27 -7.77
N TYR A 61 0.06 11.07 -7.25
CA TYR A 61 -1.21 10.59 -6.73
C TYR A 61 -1.69 11.67 -5.77
N ARG A 62 -2.80 12.34 -6.10
CA ARG A 62 -3.67 12.78 -5.02
C ARG A 62 -4.00 11.49 -4.31
N GLU A 63 -3.51 11.35 -3.07
CA GLU A 63 -3.80 10.25 -2.17
C GLU A 63 -5.26 9.86 -2.38
N LYS A 64 -5.51 8.76 -3.11
CA LYS A 64 -6.77 8.08 -2.89
C LYS A 64 -6.58 7.59 -1.47
N SER A 65 -7.33 8.16 -0.53
CA SER A 65 -7.38 7.59 0.80
C SER A 65 -7.63 6.10 0.63
N TYR A 66 -6.71 5.30 1.16
CA TYR A 66 -6.90 3.87 1.22
C TYR A 66 -8.27 3.63 1.84
N LYS A 67 -9.14 2.92 1.13
CA LYS A 67 -10.54 2.77 1.54
C LYS A 67 -10.61 1.70 2.62
N GLN A 68 -10.14 2.03 3.83
CA GLN A 68 -10.03 1.14 4.99
C GLN A 68 -11.27 0.26 5.16
N LEU A 69 -12.48 0.85 5.11
CA LEU A 69 -13.74 0.10 5.21
C LEU A 69 -13.91 -0.95 4.11
N ARG A 70 -13.60 -0.60 2.86
CA ARG A 70 -13.69 -1.53 1.74
C ARG A 70 -12.65 -2.64 1.88
N THR A 71 -11.44 -2.31 2.30
CA THR A 71 -10.39 -3.32 2.50
C THR A 71 -10.77 -4.27 3.63
N VAL A 72 -11.18 -3.75 4.79
CA VAL A 72 -11.62 -4.58 5.92
C VAL A 72 -12.68 -5.57 5.46
N PHE A 73 -13.73 -5.13 4.79
CA PHE A 73 -14.77 -6.05 4.33
C PHE A 73 -14.30 -7.03 3.23
N ALA A 74 -13.34 -6.65 2.39
CA ALA A 74 -12.73 -7.57 1.44
C ALA A 74 -11.91 -8.67 2.15
N LEU A 75 -11.14 -8.30 3.18
CA LEU A 75 -10.37 -9.25 3.99
C LEU A 75 -11.30 -10.16 4.79
N VAL A 76 -12.34 -9.62 5.43
CA VAL A 76 -13.38 -10.40 6.12
C VAL A 76 -14.04 -11.39 5.17
N THR A 77 -14.31 -10.98 3.93
CA THR A 77 -14.87 -11.87 2.90
C THR A 77 -13.90 -12.99 2.54
N ALA A 78 -12.60 -12.69 2.37
CA ALA A 78 -11.59 -13.71 2.09
C ALA A 78 -11.44 -14.71 3.24
N ILE A 79 -11.41 -14.23 4.49
CA ILE A 79 -11.40 -15.07 5.70
C ILE A 79 -12.63 -15.98 5.70
N PHE A 80 -13.82 -15.43 5.47
CA PHE A 80 -15.05 -16.22 5.42
C PHE A 80 -15.00 -17.31 4.35
N ILE A 81 -14.61 -16.97 3.12
CA ILE A 81 -14.55 -17.97 2.03
C ILE A 81 -13.54 -19.07 2.38
N SER A 82 -12.42 -18.74 3.05
CA SER A 82 -11.44 -19.75 3.49
C SER A 82 -12.03 -20.73 4.53
N MET A 83 -12.96 -20.28 5.38
CA MET A 83 -13.59 -21.09 6.41
C MET A 83 -14.76 -21.93 5.87
N ASP A 84 -15.58 -21.34 5.00
CA ASP A 84 -16.89 -21.89 4.60
C ASP A 84 -16.94 -22.37 3.14
N GLY A 85 -15.92 -22.06 2.32
CA GLY A 85 -15.85 -22.44 0.89
C GLY A 85 -16.91 -21.77 0.00
N ARG A 86 -17.55 -20.70 0.48
CA ARG A 86 -18.60 -19.96 -0.25
C ARG A 86 -18.59 -18.47 0.10
N LEU A 87 -19.32 -17.67 -0.67
CA LEU A 87 -19.55 -16.26 -0.35
C LEU A 87 -20.47 -16.10 0.89
N PRO A 88 -20.18 -15.11 1.77
CA PRO A 88 -21.03 -14.79 2.91
C PRO A 88 -22.28 -14.00 2.49
N THR A 89 -23.34 -14.06 3.31
CA THR A 89 -24.39 -13.02 3.29
C THR A 89 -23.89 -11.73 3.97
N GLU A 90 -24.65 -10.64 3.85
CA GLU A 90 -24.29 -9.39 4.55
C GLU A 90 -24.32 -9.56 6.08
N GLU A 91 -25.27 -10.33 6.61
CA GLU A 91 -25.34 -10.63 8.05
C GLU A 91 -24.16 -11.47 8.53
N GLU A 92 -23.77 -12.50 7.79
CA GLU A 92 -22.64 -13.36 8.12
C GLU A 92 -21.32 -12.60 8.07
N LYS A 93 -21.13 -11.79 7.03
CA LYS A 93 -19.97 -10.93 6.87
C LYS A 93 -19.88 -9.92 8.01
N TYR A 94 -21.01 -9.33 8.42
CA TYR A 94 -21.03 -8.40 9.55
C TYR A 94 -20.78 -9.11 10.89
N ALA A 95 -21.33 -10.30 11.10
CA ALA A 95 -21.09 -11.10 12.30
C ALA A 95 -19.60 -11.46 12.44
N LEU A 96 -19.00 -11.99 11.37
CA LEU A 96 -17.57 -12.29 11.36
C LEU A 96 -16.71 -11.04 11.57
N TYR A 97 -17.10 -9.89 11.01
CA TYR A 97 -16.43 -8.61 11.29
C TYR A 97 -16.43 -8.27 12.79
N LEU A 98 -17.54 -8.50 13.51
CA LEU A 98 -17.59 -8.26 14.95
C LEU A 98 -16.69 -9.23 15.73
N ASP A 99 -16.65 -10.50 15.33
CA ASP A 99 -15.77 -11.50 15.95
C ASP A 99 -14.30 -11.14 15.74
N LEU A 100 -13.93 -10.76 14.51
CA LEU A 100 -12.58 -10.32 14.17
C LEU A 100 -12.17 -9.03 14.89
N LEU A 101 -13.10 -8.09 15.12
CA LEU A 101 -12.83 -6.93 15.97
C LEU A 101 -12.44 -7.34 17.39
N ASP A 102 -13.10 -8.34 17.99
CA ASP A 102 -12.77 -8.77 19.35
C ASP A 102 -11.39 -9.41 19.47
N VAL A 103 -10.95 -10.08 18.42
CA VAL A 103 -9.63 -10.71 18.35
C VAL A 103 -8.53 -9.71 18.04
N TYR A 104 -8.71 -8.86 17.02
CA TYR A 104 -7.62 -8.09 16.41
C TYR A 104 -7.69 -6.58 16.59
N ALA A 105 -8.84 -6.01 16.94
CA ALA A 105 -8.94 -4.56 17.12
C ALA A 105 -8.42 -4.13 18.49
N LEU A 106 -7.86 -2.93 18.54
CA LEU A 106 -7.52 -2.30 19.81
C LEU A 106 -8.78 -2.09 20.65
N LYS A 107 -8.61 -2.15 21.98
CA LYS A 107 -9.70 -2.02 22.94
C LYS A 107 -9.54 -0.73 23.75
N THR A 108 -10.67 -0.14 24.11
CA THR A 108 -10.75 1.10 24.90
C THR A 108 -11.70 0.91 26.08
N PRO A 109 -11.55 1.64 27.20
CA PRO A 109 -12.50 1.57 28.31
C PRO A 109 -13.94 1.84 27.87
N SER A 110 -14.88 1.04 28.38
CA SER A 110 -16.29 1.22 28.11
C SER A 110 -16.85 2.44 28.84
N LYS A 111 -17.57 3.30 28.11
CA LYS A 111 -18.24 4.48 28.69
C LYS A 111 -19.35 4.10 29.70
N ILE A 112 -19.89 2.88 29.59
CA ILE A 112 -20.97 2.40 30.46
C ILE A 112 -20.40 1.68 31.69
N LYS A 113 -19.31 0.92 31.49
CA LYS A 113 -18.63 0.15 32.54
C LYS A 113 -17.11 0.41 32.47
N PRO A 114 -16.61 1.44 33.17
CA PRO A 114 -15.20 1.86 33.06
C PRO A 114 -14.17 0.75 33.32
N ASP A 115 -14.52 -0.23 34.16
CA ASP A 115 -13.66 -1.38 34.49
C ASP A 115 -13.62 -2.46 33.39
N THR A 116 -14.30 -2.25 32.26
CA THR A 116 -14.34 -3.19 31.14
C THR A 116 -13.82 -2.55 29.87
N LEU A 117 -13.11 -3.34 29.07
CA LEU A 117 -12.65 -2.94 27.75
C LEU A 117 -13.71 -3.33 26.71
N ARG A 118 -13.90 -2.44 25.72
CA ARG A 118 -14.69 -2.71 24.52
C ARG A 118 -13.80 -2.57 23.29
N THR A 119 -14.16 -3.26 22.21
CA THR A 119 -13.50 -3.08 20.92
C THR A 119 -13.76 -1.69 20.35
N ILE A 120 -12.76 -1.17 19.64
CA ILE A 120 -12.89 0.05 18.84
C ILE A 120 -13.38 -0.36 17.45
N HIS A 121 -14.58 0.11 17.09
CA HIS A 121 -15.11 -0.11 15.75
C HIS A 121 -14.35 0.72 14.72
N LEU A 122 -14.27 0.24 13.48
CA LEU A 122 -13.64 0.98 12.38
C LEU A 122 -14.29 2.35 12.10
N SER A 123 -15.58 2.51 12.41
CA SER A 123 -16.28 3.81 12.30
C SER A 123 -15.83 4.83 13.36
N GLU A 124 -15.22 4.36 14.44
CA GLU A 124 -14.70 5.17 15.54
C GLU A 124 -13.18 5.29 15.51
N SER A 125 -12.50 4.45 14.71
CA SER A 125 -11.06 4.32 14.73
C SER A 125 -10.34 5.50 14.10
N ASN A 126 -9.23 5.91 14.69
CA ASN A 126 -8.24 6.73 14.01
C ASN A 126 -7.35 5.90 13.06
N THR A 127 -6.43 6.55 12.34
CA THR A 127 -5.52 5.88 11.39
C THR A 127 -4.67 4.77 12.04
N PHE A 128 -4.22 4.99 13.27
CA PHE A 128 -3.40 4.03 14.01
C PHE A 128 -4.19 2.77 14.38
N GLU A 129 -5.37 2.96 15.00
CA GLU A 129 -6.26 1.87 15.39
C GLU A 129 -6.73 1.05 14.16
N ALA A 130 -7.06 1.74 13.06
CA ALA A 130 -7.44 1.07 11.81
C ALA A 130 -6.28 0.27 11.22
N ALA A 131 -5.05 0.79 11.27
CA ALA A 131 -3.87 0.11 10.76
C ALA A 131 -3.58 -1.19 11.52
N HIS A 132 -3.65 -1.17 12.85
CA HIS A 132 -3.49 -2.36 13.68
C HIS A 132 -4.55 -3.42 13.36
N PHE A 133 -5.81 -3.01 13.21
CA PHE A 133 -6.86 -3.95 12.87
C PHE A 133 -6.66 -4.58 11.48
N ILE A 134 -6.37 -3.77 10.45
CA ILE A 134 -6.10 -4.27 9.09
C ILE A 134 -4.89 -5.21 9.08
N ASN A 135 -3.83 -4.89 9.82
CA ASN A 135 -2.66 -5.77 9.95
C ASN A 135 -3.02 -7.09 10.60
N GLY A 136 -3.83 -7.09 11.65
CA GLY A 136 -4.33 -8.31 12.29
C GLY A 136 -5.12 -9.20 11.32
N LEU A 137 -5.93 -8.60 10.44
CA LEU A 137 -6.65 -9.35 9.39
C LEU A 137 -5.70 -9.94 8.35
N MET A 138 -4.69 -9.18 7.91
CA MET A 138 -3.66 -9.68 6.98
C MET A 138 -2.86 -10.83 7.60
N LEU A 139 -2.52 -10.70 8.88
CA LEU A 139 -1.84 -11.73 9.63
C LEU A 139 -2.69 -13.00 9.72
N HIS A 140 -3.96 -12.88 10.11
CA HIS A 140 -4.88 -14.02 10.16
C HIS A 140 -4.97 -14.76 8.83
N LEU A 141 -5.10 -14.02 7.71
CA LEU A 141 -5.10 -14.62 6.37
C LEU A 141 -3.80 -15.35 6.04
N ALA A 142 -2.67 -14.84 6.51
CA ALA A 142 -1.36 -15.42 6.23
C ALA A 142 -1.06 -16.66 7.11
N THR A 143 -1.57 -16.71 8.34
CA THR A 143 -1.20 -17.76 9.32
C THR A 143 -2.28 -18.81 9.54
N GLU A 144 -3.56 -18.44 9.44
CA GLU A 144 -4.68 -19.31 9.82
C GLU A 144 -5.54 -19.77 8.63
N CYS A 145 -5.42 -19.12 7.46
CA CYS A 145 -6.27 -19.42 6.31
C CYS A 145 -5.54 -20.24 5.24
N ASP A 146 -6.22 -21.26 4.71
CA ASP A 146 -5.81 -21.95 3.48
C ASP A 146 -6.58 -21.34 2.29
N LEU A 147 -5.91 -20.50 1.51
CA LEU A 147 -6.53 -19.75 0.42
C LEU A 147 -6.33 -20.48 -0.91
N ASP A 148 -7.40 -20.60 -1.69
CA ASP A 148 -7.26 -21.00 -3.08
C ASP A 148 -6.49 -19.95 -3.91
N LEU A 149 -6.10 -20.32 -5.14
CA LEU A 149 -5.27 -19.47 -5.99
C LEU A 149 -5.91 -18.11 -6.33
N ASP A 150 -7.24 -18.08 -6.49
CA ASP A 150 -7.97 -16.87 -6.86
C ASP A 150 -8.02 -15.91 -5.66
N LEU A 151 -8.37 -16.41 -4.48
CA LEU A 151 -8.36 -15.67 -3.22
C LEU A 151 -6.95 -15.20 -2.85
N GLN A 152 -5.94 -16.04 -3.05
CA GLN A 152 -4.55 -15.69 -2.79
C GLN A 152 -4.11 -14.51 -3.68
N SER A 153 -4.53 -14.49 -4.95
CA SER A 153 -4.29 -13.36 -5.85
C SER A 153 -4.98 -12.08 -5.36
N ASP A 154 -6.24 -12.17 -4.91
CA ASP A 154 -6.98 -11.01 -4.40
C ASP A 154 -6.38 -10.46 -3.09
N VAL A 155 -6.05 -11.34 -2.13
CA VAL A 155 -5.38 -10.97 -0.87
C VAL A 155 -4.02 -10.34 -1.14
N LYS A 156 -3.25 -10.87 -2.09
CA LYS A 156 -1.98 -10.28 -2.50
C LYS A 156 -2.13 -8.87 -3.05
N ASN A 157 -3.16 -8.61 -3.85
CA ASN A 157 -3.44 -7.25 -4.34
C ASN A 157 -3.79 -6.30 -3.18
N LEU A 158 -4.59 -6.77 -2.22
CA LEU A 158 -4.92 -5.99 -1.01
C LEU A 158 -3.69 -5.69 -0.16
N LEU A 159 -2.79 -6.67 -0.01
CA LEU A 159 -1.50 -6.49 0.67
C LEU A 159 -0.66 -5.42 -0.04
N TRP A 160 -0.55 -5.49 -1.36
CA TRP A 160 0.22 -4.50 -2.13
C TRP A 160 -0.36 -3.09 -2.01
N GLU A 161 -1.69 -2.96 -2.07
CA GLU A 161 -2.35 -1.67 -1.84
C GLU A 161 -2.12 -1.16 -0.41
N TRP A 162 -2.12 -2.06 0.57
CA TRP A 162 -1.86 -1.75 1.98
C TRP A 162 -0.45 -1.25 2.22
N GLU A 163 0.55 -1.99 1.74
CA GLU A 163 1.97 -1.63 1.86
C GLU A 163 2.31 -0.36 1.08
N LEU A 164 1.70 -0.16 -0.08
CA LEU A 164 1.86 1.10 -0.83
C LEU A 164 1.30 2.29 -0.05
N HIS A 165 0.12 2.14 0.58
CA HIS A 165 -0.47 3.17 1.40
C HIS A 165 0.40 3.48 2.62
N ARG A 166 0.77 2.45 3.41
CA ARG A 166 1.71 2.59 4.54
C ARG A 166 3.02 3.23 4.12
N GLY A 167 3.57 2.84 2.98
CA GLY A 167 4.79 3.39 2.40
C GLY A 167 4.69 4.89 2.06
N GLY A 168 3.48 5.40 1.81
CA GLY A 168 3.21 6.81 1.55
C GLY A 168 3.18 7.69 2.81
N GLU A 169 2.93 7.10 3.98
CA GLU A 169 2.83 7.83 5.24
C GLU A 169 4.17 8.43 5.69
N GLU A 170 4.12 9.58 6.37
CA GLU A 170 5.32 10.21 6.94
C GLU A 170 5.94 9.30 8.01
N LYS A 171 5.08 8.78 8.88
CA LYS A 171 5.35 7.78 9.91
C LYS A 171 4.33 6.65 9.76
N ASP A 172 4.82 5.42 9.74
CA ASP A 172 3.97 4.24 9.64
C ASP A 172 3.39 3.92 11.01
N PRO A 173 2.07 3.89 11.20
CA PRO A 173 1.49 3.63 12.51
C PRO A 173 1.95 2.31 13.14
N LEU A 174 2.25 1.29 12.34
CA LEU A 174 2.68 -0.02 12.82
C LEU A 174 4.14 -0.07 13.30
N ASP A 175 4.89 1.02 13.16
CA ASP A 175 6.25 1.14 13.70
C ASP A 175 6.24 1.68 15.15
N TYR A 176 5.08 2.04 15.72
CA TYR A 176 4.96 2.75 17.02
C TYR A 176 3.93 2.11 17.97
N TYR A 177 4.03 2.41 19.27
CA TYR A 177 3.04 1.98 20.28
C TYR A 177 1.88 2.97 20.49
N ASP A 178 2.05 4.22 20.06
CA ASP A 178 1.14 5.31 20.39
C ASP A 178 0.56 5.98 19.13
N THR A 179 -0.63 6.54 19.28
CA THR A 179 -1.38 7.23 18.22
C THR A 179 -0.65 8.45 17.64
N GLU A 180 0.24 9.06 18.41
CA GLU A 180 1.04 10.21 18.05
C GLU A 180 2.36 9.81 17.34
N CYS A 181 2.62 8.51 17.22
CA CYS A 181 3.82 7.92 16.61
C CYS A 181 5.11 8.51 17.21
N THR A 182 5.24 8.44 18.54
CA THR A 182 6.36 9.00 19.30
C THR A 182 7.30 7.94 19.85
N GLN A 183 6.79 6.75 20.17
CA GLN A 183 7.54 5.64 20.74
C GLN A 183 7.57 4.46 19.76
N LEU A 184 8.75 4.15 19.22
CA LEU A 184 8.93 3.02 18.31
C LEU A 184 8.76 1.68 19.03
N ILE A 185 8.23 0.69 18.32
CA ILE A 185 8.14 -0.67 18.82
C ILE A 185 9.50 -1.35 18.89
N SER A 186 9.61 -2.33 19.80
CA SER A 186 10.79 -3.18 19.92
C SER A 186 10.91 -4.15 18.74
N GLU A 187 12.10 -4.74 18.53
CA GLU A 187 12.27 -5.79 17.51
C GLU A 187 11.38 -7.01 17.79
N ALA A 188 11.23 -7.39 19.06
CA ALA A 188 10.41 -8.52 19.45
C ALA A 188 8.95 -8.29 19.06
N ASP A 189 8.38 -7.15 19.44
CA ASP A 189 6.97 -6.83 19.11
C ASP A 189 6.79 -6.62 17.60
N TRP A 190 7.77 -6.05 16.92
CA TRP A 190 7.73 -5.91 15.46
C TRP A 190 7.66 -7.26 14.77
N ARG A 191 8.44 -8.25 15.23
CA ARG A 191 8.42 -9.62 14.68
C ARG A 191 7.08 -10.33 14.92
N GLU A 192 6.41 -10.04 16.03
CA GLU A 192 5.06 -10.57 16.29
C GLU A 192 4.03 -10.02 15.30
N LEU A 193 4.18 -8.76 14.87
CA LEU A 193 3.27 -8.09 13.92
C LEU A 193 3.57 -8.42 12.45
N HIS A 194 4.80 -8.85 12.14
CA HIS A 194 5.27 -9.07 10.77
C HIS A 194 5.64 -10.54 10.55
N GLN A 195 4.64 -11.42 10.64
CA GLN A 195 4.86 -12.85 10.40
C GLN A 195 4.73 -13.24 8.93
N TYR A 196 4.38 -12.33 8.03
CA TYR A 196 4.37 -12.59 6.59
C TYR A 196 5.32 -11.64 5.86
N SER A 197 5.76 -12.03 4.68
CA SER A 197 6.60 -11.20 3.81
C SER A 197 5.80 -10.01 3.30
N GLU A 198 6.28 -8.80 3.52
CA GLU A 198 5.70 -7.58 2.96
C GLU A 198 5.88 -7.52 1.42
N ALA A 199 6.78 -8.32 0.86
CA ALA A 199 7.02 -8.38 -0.57
C ALA A 199 6.04 -9.35 -1.28
N SER A 200 5.92 -10.58 -0.80
CA SER A 200 5.12 -11.63 -1.45
C SER A 200 3.84 -12.00 -0.73
N GLY A 201 3.71 -11.72 0.56
CA GLY A 201 2.62 -12.19 1.42
C GLY A 201 2.79 -13.61 1.96
N LEU A 202 3.93 -14.25 1.73
CA LEU A 202 4.21 -15.60 2.23
C LEU A 202 4.51 -15.59 3.74
N HIS A 203 4.03 -16.58 4.49
CA HIS A 203 4.24 -16.75 5.95
C HIS A 203 5.37 -17.76 6.29
N GLU A 204 6.35 -17.94 5.39
CA GLU A 204 7.49 -18.83 5.63
C GLU A 204 8.45 -18.25 6.69
N ALA A 205 9.66 -18.82 6.84
CA ALA A 205 10.66 -18.29 7.76
C ALA A 205 11.00 -16.81 7.43
N ILE A 206 10.33 -15.88 8.14
CA ILE A 206 10.46 -14.44 7.91
C ILE A 206 11.75 -13.92 8.53
N HIS A 207 12.55 -13.31 7.67
CA HIS A 207 13.76 -12.61 8.03
C HIS A 207 13.47 -11.12 8.18
N LEU A 208 14.09 -10.53 9.19
CA LEU A 208 14.17 -9.09 9.34
C LEU A 208 15.31 -8.58 8.46
N HIS A 209 14.99 -7.72 7.51
CA HIS A 209 15.97 -7.05 6.67
C HIS A 209 16.08 -5.57 7.04
N HIS A 210 17.30 -5.10 7.30
CA HIS A 210 17.58 -3.67 7.47
C HIS A 210 17.74 -2.99 6.11
N ILE A 211 16.80 -2.10 5.77
CA ILE A 211 16.78 -1.38 4.49
C ILE A 211 18.04 -0.52 4.31
N VAL A 212 18.42 0.24 5.34
CA VAL A 212 19.60 1.11 5.33
C VAL A 212 20.61 0.62 6.36
N THR A 213 21.75 0.10 5.88
CA THR A 213 22.82 -0.44 6.75
C THR A 213 24.12 0.38 6.70
N ARG A 214 24.59 0.79 5.52
CA ARG A 214 25.86 1.54 5.38
C ARG A 214 25.65 3.03 5.63
N GLY A 215 26.42 3.70 6.49
CA GLY A 215 26.36 5.17 6.62
C GLY A 215 25.11 5.73 7.30
N ALA A 216 24.23 4.87 7.82
CA ALA A 216 23.25 5.29 8.82
C ALA A 216 23.97 5.53 10.15
N ASN A 217 23.47 6.47 10.95
CA ASN A 217 23.88 6.58 12.35
C ASN A 217 23.59 5.23 13.05
N ALA A 218 24.49 4.74 13.92
CA ALA A 218 24.27 3.50 14.67
C ALA A 218 22.93 3.51 15.43
N ALA A 219 22.50 4.68 15.90
CA ALA A 219 21.20 4.86 16.55
C ALA A 219 19.98 4.72 15.61
N ALA A 220 20.18 4.63 14.30
CA ALA A 220 19.13 4.56 13.28
C ALA A 220 19.02 3.18 12.59
N ILE A 221 20.00 2.28 12.80
CA ILE A 221 20.02 0.96 12.18
C ILE A 221 18.86 0.11 12.75
N ASP A 222 18.81 -0.04 14.08
CA ASP A 222 17.82 -0.88 14.76
C ASP A 222 16.57 -0.10 15.13
N LYS A 223 15.87 0.37 14.11
CA LYS A 223 14.59 1.09 14.25
C LYS A 223 13.55 0.43 13.36
N ALA A 224 12.32 0.31 13.86
CA ALA A 224 11.21 -0.34 13.15
C ALA A 224 10.99 0.17 11.72
N TRP A 225 11.08 1.50 11.53
CA TRP A 225 10.97 2.11 10.20
C TRP A 225 12.04 1.70 9.19
N ASN A 226 13.15 1.10 9.65
CA ASN A 226 14.25 0.61 8.84
C ASN A 226 14.18 -0.90 8.58
N TRP A 227 13.17 -1.59 9.14
CA TRP A 227 13.02 -3.04 9.00
C TRP A 227 11.99 -3.38 7.92
N CYS A 228 12.25 -4.46 7.19
CA CYS A 228 11.34 -5.03 6.22
C CYS A 228 11.27 -6.55 6.43
N ALA A 229 10.05 -7.09 6.43
CA ALA A 229 9.83 -8.53 6.61
C ALA A 229 9.88 -9.21 5.24
N LEU A 230 10.85 -10.09 5.06
CA LEU A 230 11.13 -10.78 3.81
C LEU A 230 11.27 -12.27 4.06
N THR A 231 10.94 -13.12 3.08
CA THR A 231 11.40 -14.51 3.14
C THR A 231 12.93 -14.58 3.00
N SER A 232 13.54 -15.72 3.34
CA SER A 232 14.99 -15.94 3.13
C SER A 232 15.40 -15.66 1.67
N ASP A 233 14.64 -16.18 0.71
CA ASP A 233 14.91 -16.01 -0.72
C ASP A 233 14.81 -14.54 -1.17
N GLU A 234 13.83 -13.80 -0.63
CA GLU A 234 13.66 -12.37 -0.96
C GLU A 234 14.76 -11.51 -0.34
N HIS A 235 15.17 -11.85 0.87
CA HIS A 235 16.30 -11.23 1.54
C HIS A 235 17.59 -11.46 0.73
N GLU A 236 17.86 -12.68 0.29
CA GLU A 236 19.01 -12.99 -0.56
C GLU A 236 18.95 -12.28 -1.92
N GLN A 237 17.77 -12.25 -2.56
CA GLN A 237 17.57 -11.51 -3.81
C GLN A 237 17.91 -10.02 -3.66
N LEU A 238 17.49 -9.41 -2.54
CA LEU A 238 17.77 -8.01 -2.27
C LEU A 238 19.28 -7.76 -2.10
N HIS A 239 20.00 -8.66 -1.41
CA HIS A 239 21.46 -8.57 -1.29
C HIS A 239 22.19 -8.82 -2.61
N HIS A 240 21.75 -9.78 -3.41
CA HIS A 240 22.44 -10.20 -4.63
C HIS A 240 22.20 -9.25 -5.80
N TYR A 241 20.94 -8.82 -6.02
CA TYR A 241 20.57 -7.97 -7.16
C TYR A 241 20.49 -6.48 -6.82
N GLY A 242 20.45 -6.15 -5.52
CA GLY A 242 20.37 -4.79 -5.01
C GLY A 242 18.96 -4.20 -5.01
N GLU A 243 18.80 -3.13 -4.22
CA GLU A 243 17.53 -2.45 -3.96
C GLU A 243 16.76 -2.08 -5.24
N LYS A 244 17.43 -1.50 -6.24
CA LYS A 244 16.77 -1.06 -7.48
C LYS A 244 16.12 -2.21 -8.25
N ALA A 245 16.76 -3.38 -8.28
CA ALA A 245 16.21 -4.56 -8.96
C ALA A 245 15.06 -5.17 -8.14
N PHE A 246 15.23 -5.22 -6.81
CA PHE A 246 14.21 -5.71 -5.89
C PHE A 246 12.92 -4.88 -5.96
N LEU A 247 13.03 -3.54 -5.88
CA LEU A 247 11.88 -2.64 -5.99
C LEU A 247 11.24 -2.63 -7.39
N LYS A 248 11.96 -3.02 -8.43
CA LYS A 248 11.35 -3.25 -9.74
C LYS A 248 10.42 -4.47 -9.73
N LYS A 249 10.72 -5.49 -8.92
CA LYS A 249 9.90 -6.69 -8.74
C LYS A 249 8.76 -6.44 -7.73
N TYR A 250 9.03 -5.68 -6.67
CA TYR A 250 8.09 -5.36 -5.59
C TYR A 250 7.89 -3.83 -5.46
N PRO A 251 7.23 -3.19 -6.45
CA PRO A 251 7.13 -1.74 -6.53
C PRO A 251 6.31 -1.11 -5.39
N HIS A 252 5.41 -1.86 -4.76
CA HIS A 252 4.62 -1.38 -3.62
C HIS A 252 5.49 -1.01 -2.40
N LEU A 253 6.67 -1.60 -2.26
CA LEU A 253 7.61 -1.31 -1.16
C LEU A 253 8.43 -0.03 -1.37
N GLU A 254 8.35 0.62 -2.54
CA GLU A 254 9.17 1.80 -2.86
C GLU A 254 8.96 2.94 -1.85
N GLY A 255 7.74 3.14 -1.37
CA GLY A 255 7.41 4.14 -0.35
C GLY A 255 8.13 3.86 0.98
N LYS A 256 8.07 2.62 1.46
CA LYS A 256 8.73 2.18 2.70
C LYS A 256 10.25 2.37 2.63
N PHE A 257 10.88 1.98 1.52
CA PHE A 257 12.31 2.16 1.32
C PHE A 257 12.71 3.64 1.26
N LYS A 258 11.95 4.48 0.54
CA LYS A 258 12.18 5.93 0.52
C LYS A 258 12.03 6.56 1.90
N ARG A 259 11.03 6.14 2.69
CA ARG A 259 10.86 6.59 4.07
C ARG A 259 12.07 6.23 4.92
N ALA A 260 12.56 5.00 4.83
CA ALA A 260 13.75 4.58 5.58
C ALA A 260 14.99 5.43 5.22
N HIS A 261 15.25 5.67 3.93
CA HIS A 261 16.35 6.54 3.50
C HIS A 261 16.18 8.00 3.97
N ARG A 262 14.95 8.52 3.96
CA ARG A 262 14.63 9.86 4.49
C ARG A 262 14.96 9.96 5.97
N MET A 263 14.50 8.99 6.77
CA MET A 263 14.69 8.96 8.22
C MET A 263 16.15 8.73 8.62
N ALA A 264 16.92 8.02 7.79
CA ALA A 264 18.35 7.85 7.96
C ALA A 264 19.20 9.06 7.51
N GLY A 265 18.59 10.09 6.90
CA GLY A 265 19.30 11.30 6.45
C GLY A 265 20.09 11.14 5.15
N LYS A 266 19.61 10.30 4.23
CA LYS A 266 20.35 9.88 3.02
C LYS A 266 19.79 10.35 1.66
N LEU A 267 18.67 11.08 1.65
CA LEU A 267 18.06 11.60 0.43
C LEU A 267 18.63 12.95 0.03
#